data_AF-A0A6J6Z2X8-F1
#
_entry.id   AF-A0A6J6Z2X8-F1
#
_cell.length_a   1.000
_cell.length_b   1.000
_cell.length_c   1.000
_cell.angle_alpha   90.00
_cell.angle_beta   90.00
_cell.angle_gamma   90.00
#
_symmetry.space_group_name_H-M   'P 1'
#
loop_
_entity.id
_entity.type
_entity.pdbx_description
1 polymer ?
#
loop_
_entity_poly.entity_id
_entity_poly.type
_entity_poly.pdbx_seq_one_letter_code
_entity_poly.pdbx_strand_id
1 'polypeptide(L)'
;MTENPETSSPGLAFLLATVAKYGDPGFEAYWKKLRANGVEVASGWDQAYNESFGGGKGPRTVVTSYATSPAADLMFADPPVSAPTIGVVEDSCFRQIEFAGVLAGTKHPEAAAKLVDFLLSTAFQEDIPANMFVFPANSKASLPKEFASTVRLVDKPLTLDPTQIEAKRDDWTERWTKAVLR
;
A
#
# COMPACT_ATOMS: atom_id res chain seq x y z
N MET A 1 -0.16 11.52 7.84
CA MET A 1 -0.59 11.98 6.51
C MET A 1 -0.99 10.78 5.68
N THR A 2 -1.67 11.00 4.57
CA THR A 2 -2.11 9.93 3.67
C THR A 2 -2.18 10.45 2.24
N GLU A 3 -2.42 9.55 1.29
CA GLU A 3 -2.71 9.86 -0.10
C GLU A 3 -4.22 9.92 -0.37
N ASN A 4 -4.60 10.59 -1.46
CA ASN A 4 -5.96 10.60 -1.96
C ASN A 4 -6.35 9.20 -2.53
N PRO A 5 -7.45 8.56 -2.06
CA PRO A 5 -7.93 7.27 -2.56
C PRO A 5 -8.41 7.29 -4.02
N GLU A 6 -8.68 8.46 -4.61
CA GLU A 6 -9.03 8.58 -6.04
C GLU A 6 -7.81 8.43 -6.96
N THR A 7 -6.61 8.72 -6.47
CA THR A 7 -5.39 8.81 -7.29
C THR A 7 -4.27 7.90 -6.83
N SER A 8 -4.38 7.28 -5.66
CA SER A 8 -3.33 6.48 -5.04
C SER A 8 -3.88 5.18 -4.45
N SER A 9 -3.30 4.04 -4.85
CA SER A 9 -3.71 2.73 -4.35
C SER A 9 -3.41 2.54 -2.85
N PRO A 10 -2.30 3.03 -2.25
CA PRO A 10 -2.16 3.14 -0.79
C PRO A 10 -3.28 3.95 -0.12
N GLY A 11 -3.65 5.09 -0.70
CA GLY A 11 -4.75 5.92 -0.19
C GLY A 11 -6.07 5.16 -0.19
N LEU A 12 -6.36 4.44 -1.27
CA LEU A 12 -7.54 3.57 -1.37
C LEU A 12 -7.48 2.43 -0.36
N ALA A 13 -6.32 1.76 -0.22
CA ALA A 13 -6.14 0.70 0.76
C ALA A 13 -6.41 1.19 2.19
N PHE A 14 -5.99 2.41 2.55
CA PHE A 14 -6.28 2.99 3.86
C PHE A 14 -7.77 3.33 4.03
N LEU A 15 -8.44 3.86 3.00
CA LEU A 15 -9.90 4.01 3.03
C LEU A 15 -10.58 2.65 3.28
N LEU A 16 -10.21 1.60 2.54
CA LEU A 16 -10.76 0.26 2.72
C LEU A 16 -10.46 -0.33 4.10
N ALA A 17 -9.27 -0.06 4.65
CA ALA A 17 -8.91 -0.43 6.02
C ALA A 17 -9.90 0.18 7.04
N THR A 18 -10.23 1.47 6.87
CA THR A 18 -11.18 2.15 7.76
C THR A 18 -12.60 1.61 7.61
N VAL A 19 -13.03 1.24 6.41
CA VAL A 19 -14.32 0.58 6.18
C VAL A 19 -14.33 -0.81 6.83
N ALA A 20 -13.27 -1.60 6.67
CA ALA A 20 -13.15 -2.92 7.30
C ALA A 20 -13.18 -2.85 8.83
N LYS A 21 -12.52 -1.84 9.42
CA LYS A 21 -12.40 -1.69 10.87
C LYS A 21 -13.63 -1.06 11.52
N TYR A 22 -14.20 -0.03 10.91
CA TYR A 22 -15.25 0.80 11.52
C TYR A 22 -16.63 0.60 10.88
N GLY A 23 -16.70 -0.14 9.77
CA GLY A 23 -17.93 -0.38 9.02
C GLY A 23 -18.40 0.83 8.21
N ASP A 24 -19.48 0.62 7.46
CA ASP A 24 -20.24 1.64 6.75
C ASP A 24 -21.54 1.89 7.55
N PRO A 25 -21.77 3.10 8.13
CA PRO A 25 -21.10 4.37 7.82
C PRO A 25 -19.96 4.78 8.78
N GLY A 26 -19.54 3.92 9.72
CA GLY A 26 -18.61 4.28 10.79
C GLY A 26 -17.26 4.84 10.35
N PHE A 27 -16.76 4.47 9.17
CA PHE A 27 -15.51 4.99 8.61
C PHE A 27 -15.51 6.53 8.45
N GLU A 28 -16.65 7.15 8.12
CA GLU A 28 -16.72 8.60 7.95
C GLU A 28 -16.40 9.36 9.24
N ALA A 29 -16.88 8.85 10.38
CA ALA A 29 -16.61 9.46 11.68
C ALA A 29 -15.12 9.39 12.04
N TYR A 30 -14.45 8.30 11.66
CA TYR A 30 -13.00 8.19 11.80
C TYR A 30 -12.27 9.24 10.96
N TRP A 31 -12.62 9.38 9.68
CA TRP A 31 -11.99 10.35 8.78
C TRP A 31 -12.21 11.80 9.21
N LYS A 32 -13.42 12.16 9.66
CA LYS A 32 -13.69 13.49 10.22
C LYS A 32 -12.81 13.79 11.43
N LYS A 33 -12.62 12.83 12.33
CA LYS A 33 -11.69 12.97 13.47
C LYS A 33 -10.24 13.12 12.99
N LEU A 34 -9.83 12.35 11.98
CA LEU A 34 -8.48 12.42 11.44
C LEU A 34 -8.21 13.79 10.81
N ARG A 35 -9.20 14.37 10.14
CA ARG A 35 -9.12 15.74 9.58
C ARG A 35 -9.14 16.83 10.62
N ALA A 36 -9.96 16.71 11.66
CA ALA A 36 -9.91 17.61 12.81
C ALA A 36 -8.53 17.59 13.50
N ASN A 37 -7.79 16.48 13.41
CA ASN A 37 -6.41 16.35 13.89
C ASN A 37 -5.34 16.74 12.85
N GLY A 38 -5.73 17.38 11.74
CA GLY A 38 -4.77 17.96 10.78
C GLY A 38 -4.10 16.96 9.85
N VAL A 39 -4.77 15.84 9.51
CA VAL A 39 -4.23 14.93 8.49
C VAL A 39 -4.12 15.64 7.15
N GLU A 40 -2.91 15.60 6.59
CA GLU A 40 -2.62 16.05 5.24
C GLU A 40 -2.89 14.95 4.22
N VAL A 41 -3.39 15.35 3.05
CA VAL A 41 -3.69 14.48 1.92
C VAL A 41 -2.78 14.87 0.76
N ALA A 42 -1.87 13.98 0.39
CA ALA A 42 -1.03 14.10 -0.80
C ALA A 42 -1.75 13.54 -2.03
N SER A 43 -1.32 13.94 -3.23
CA SER A 43 -1.86 13.39 -4.48
C SER A 43 -1.40 11.95 -4.76
N GLY A 44 -0.25 11.56 -4.22
CA GLY A 44 0.36 10.25 -4.43
C GLY A 44 1.37 9.87 -3.36
N TRP A 45 1.80 8.60 -3.42
CA TRP A 45 2.68 8.00 -2.41
C TRP A 45 4.06 8.65 -2.36
N ASP A 46 4.67 9.00 -3.50
CA ASP A 46 6.00 9.61 -3.52
C ASP A 46 6.04 10.93 -2.74
N GLN A 47 5.05 11.80 -2.95
CA GLN A 47 4.94 13.05 -2.20
C GLN A 47 4.73 12.78 -0.70
N ALA A 48 3.89 11.79 -0.37
CA ALA A 48 3.62 11.45 1.02
C ALA A 48 4.86 10.89 1.74
N TYR A 49 5.50 9.90 1.14
CA TYR A 49 6.57 9.14 1.75
C TYR A 49 7.93 9.86 1.66
N ASN A 50 8.31 10.36 0.49
CA ASN A 50 9.65 10.91 0.27
C ASN A 50 9.76 12.37 0.72
N GLU A 51 8.76 13.20 0.45
CA GLU A 51 8.84 14.64 0.76
C GLU A 51 8.36 14.96 2.18
N SER A 52 7.15 14.50 2.52
CA SER A 52 6.48 14.94 3.74
C SER A 52 6.82 14.07 4.95
N PHE A 53 6.92 12.76 4.78
CA PHE A 53 7.40 11.85 5.83
C PHE A 53 8.92 11.77 5.87
N GLY A 54 9.58 11.74 4.71
CA GLY A 54 11.03 11.87 4.57
C GLY A 54 11.82 10.85 5.39
N GLY A 55 11.39 9.59 5.38
CA GLY A 55 12.00 8.54 6.22
C GLY A 55 11.91 8.82 7.72
N GLY A 56 10.81 9.45 8.17
CA GLY A 56 10.60 9.85 9.56
C GLY A 56 11.30 11.14 9.98
N LYS A 57 12.07 11.78 9.07
CA LYS A 57 12.79 13.04 9.31
C LYS A 57 12.05 14.26 8.78
N GLY A 58 10.96 14.05 8.03
CA GLY A 58 10.14 15.10 7.46
C GLY A 58 9.18 15.74 8.47
N PRO A 59 8.38 16.73 8.03
CA PRO A 59 7.39 17.41 8.88
C PRO A 59 6.27 16.49 9.39
N ARG A 60 6.05 15.33 8.76
CA ARG A 60 5.04 14.34 9.15
C ARG A 60 5.71 13.11 9.76
N THR A 61 5.22 12.68 10.92
CA THR A 61 5.80 11.54 11.67
C THR A 61 5.05 10.22 11.47
N VAL A 62 3.91 10.25 10.77
CA VAL A 62 3.10 9.07 10.43
C VAL A 62 2.62 9.22 8.99
N VAL A 63 2.73 8.16 8.19
CA VAL A 63 2.34 8.11 6.78
C VAL A 63 1.64 6.79 6.48
N THR A 64 0.65 6.83 5.59
CA THR A 64 0.10 5.62 4.97
C THR A 64 1.16 5.01 4.06
N SER A 65 1.60 3.80 4.34
CA SER A 65 2.59 3.10 3.51
C SER A 65 2.47 1.59 3.71
N TYR A 66 3.43 0.83 3.21
CA TYR A 66 3.44 -0.61 3.29
C TYR A 66 4.09 -1.13 4.58
N ALA A 67 3.61 -2.26 5.11
CA ALA A 67 4.24 -2.93 6.25
C ALA A 67 5.68 -3.37 5.96
N THR A 68 6.07 -3.39 4.69
CA THR A 68 7.39 -3.72 4.18
C THR A 68 8.31 -2.49 4.02
N SER A 69 7.80 -1.26 4.16
CA SER A 69 8.60 -0.03 4.09
C SER A 69 9.80 0.02 5.06
N PRO A 70 9.75 -0.57 6.27
CA PRO A 70 10.93 -0.69 7.13
C PRO A 70 12.12 -1.43 6.50
N ALA A 71 11.91 -2.31 5.50
CA ALA A 71 13.03 -2.90 4.74
C ALA A 71 13.81 -1.85 3.97
N ALA A 72 13.12 -0.91 3.31
CA ALA A 72 13.77 0.18 2.58
C ALA A 72 14.56 1.09 3.52
N ASP A 73 14.01 1.39 4.70
CA ASP A 73 14.69 2.18 5.74
C ASP A 73 16.02 1.56 6.15
N LEU A 74 16.03 0.24 6.38
CA LEU A 74 17.25 -0.49 6.72
C LEU A 74 18.23 -0.57 5.55
N MET A 75 17.75 -0.89 4.35
CA MET A 75 18.58 -1.10 3.16
C MET A 75 19.26 0.17 2.66
N PHE A 76 18.60 1.33 2.81
CA PHE A 76 19.12 2.63 2.37
C PHE A 76 19.61 3.52 3.51
N ALA A 77 19.74 3.00 4.72
CA ALA A 77 20.26 3.76 5.84
C ALA A 77 21.72 4.21 5.61
N ASP A 78 21.95 5.51 5.74
CA ASP A 78 23.27 6.11 5.77
C ASP A 78 23.42 7.01 7.02
N PRO A 79 24.29 6.65 7.99
CA PRO A 79 25.13 5.45 8.03
C PRO A 79 24.31 4.16 8.21
N PRO A 80 24.85 2.97 7.89
CA PRO A 80 24.16 1.71 8.07
C PRO A 80 23.69 1.50 9.52
N VAL A 81 22.45 1.03 9.67
CA VAL A 81 21.85 0.69 10.98
C VAL A 81 21.55 -0.81 11.08
N SER A 82 21.37 -1.31 12.30
CA SER A 82 21.07 -2.74 12.54
C SER A 82 19.58 -3.05 12.67
N ALA A 83 18.73 -2.04 12.74
CA ALA A 83 17.28 -2.17 12.84
C ALA A 83 16.59 -0.97 12.18
N PRO A 84 15.39 -1.14 11.59
CA PRO A 84 14.61 -0.03 11.08
C PRO A 84 14.29 0.99 12.18
N THR A 85 14.28 2.26 11.81
CA THR A 85 13.87 3.40 12.63
C THR A 85 12.38 3.71 12.48
N ILE A 86 11.74 3.14 11.46
CA ILE A 86 10.31 3.27 11.17
C ILE A 86 9.56 2.02 11.66
N GLY A 87 8.47 2.25 12.40
CA GLY A 87 7.56 1.20 12.88
C GLY A 87 6.31 1.04 12.03
N VAL A 88 5.60 -0.07 12.24
CA VAL A 88 4.33 -0.41 11.56
C VAL A 88 3.20 -0.48 12.58
N VAL A 89 2.04 0.09 12.25
CA VAL A 89 0.80 -0.06 13.02
C VAL A 89 0.02 -1.23 12.42
N GLU A 90 0.35 -2.46 12.85
CA GLU A 90 -0.13 -3.70 12.21
C GLU A 90 -1.65 -3.83 12.15
N ASP A 91 -2.37 -3.38 13.18
CA ASP A 91 -3.84 -3.39 13.26
C ASP A 91 -4.54 -2.49 12.21
N SER A 92 -3.78 -1.69 11.48
CA SER A 92 -4.27 -0.83 10.39
C SER A 92 -3.96 -1.37 8.99
N CYS A 93 -3.18 -2.45 8.88
CA CYS A 93 -2.75 -2.97 7.59
C CYS A 93 -3.90 -3.63 6.84
N PHE A 94 -4.20 -3.12 5.64
CA PHE A 94 -5.11 -3.74 4.68
C PHE A 94 -4.33 -4.55 3.64
N ARG A 95 -4.81 -5.74 3.28
CA ARG A 95 -4.16 -6.56 2.27
C ARG A 95 -4.38 -5.98 0.87
N GLN A 96 -3.32 -5.42 0.29
CA GLN A 96 -3.28 -5.03 -1.11
C GLN A 96 -2.60 -6.13 -1.94
N ILE A 97 -3.17 -6.40 -3.12
CA ILE A 97 -2.59 -7.29 -4.13
C ILE A 97 -2.57 -6.49 -5.44
N GLU A 98 -1.40 -6.42 -6.06
CA GLU A 98 -1.23 -5.75 -7.36
C GLU A 98 -1.39 -6.78 -8.47
N PHE A 99 -2.20 -6.45 -9.48
CA PHE A 99 -2.56 -7.36 -10.57
C PHE A 99 -2.07 -6.82 -11.90
N ALA A 100 -1.69 -7.75 -12.78
CA ALA A 100 -1.51 -7.51 -14.21
C ALA A 100 -2.50 -8.38 -14.98
N GLY A 101 -3.07 -7.85 -16.06
CA GLY A 101 -4.05 -8.55 -16.89
C GLY A 101 -3.93 -8.18 -18.35
N VAL A 102 -4.32 -9.12 -19.22
CA VAL A 102 -4.39 -8.89 -20.66
C VAL A 102 -5.73 -8.25 -21.00
N LEU A 103 -5.70 -7.07 -21.62
CA LEU A 103 -6.92 -6.35 -22.01
C LEU A 103 -7.66 -7.09 -23.13
N ALA A 104 -8.97 -7.25 -22.97
CA ALA A 104 -9.84 -7.77 -24.01
C ALA A 104 -9.78 -6.88 -25.27
N GLY A 105 -9.69 -7.50 -26.44
CA GLY A 105 -9.60 -6.78 -27.72
C GLY A 105 -8.18 -6.32 -28.11
N THR A 106 -7.13 -6.69 -27.35
CA THR A 106 -5.75 -6.45 -27.79
C THR A 106 -5.46 -7.13 -29.14
N LYS A 107 -4.69 -6.44 -29.99
CA LYS A 107 -4.18 -7.00 -31.25
C LYS A 107 -2.98 -7.95 -31.05
N HIS A 108 -2.46 -8.02 -29.82
CA HIS A 108 -1.26 -8.80 -29.49
C HIS A 108 -1.48 -9.73 -28.28
N PRO A 109 -2.46 -10.64 -28.32
CA PRO A 109 -2.82 -11.47 -27.17
C PRO A 109 -1.66 -12.37 -26.72
N GLU A 110 -0.92 -12.97 -27.65
CA GLU A 110 0.21 -13.85 -27.31
C GLU A 110 1.38 -13.08 -26.66
N ALA A 111 1.70 -11.88 -27.17
CA ALA A 111 2.76 -11.07 -26.60
C ALA A 111 2.39 -10.54 -25.20
N ALA A 112 1.12 -10.14 -25.01
CA ALA A 112 0.62 -9.71 -23.72
C ALA A 112 0.61 -10.86 -22.70
N ALA A 113 0.23 -12.07 -23.12
CA ALA A 113 0.30 -13.26 -22.27
C ALA A 113 1.75 -13.57 -21.84
N LYS A 114 2.72 -13.50 -22.77
CA LYS A 114 4.15 -13.68 -22.46
C LYS A 114 4.67 -12.67 -21.44
N LEU A 115 4.17 -11.43 -21.46
CA LEU A 115 4.52 -10.44 -20.45
C LEU A 115 3.99 -10.86 -19.08
N VAL A 116 2.72 -11.29 -18.97
CA VAL A 116 2.16 -11.77 -17.70
C VAL A 116 2.92 -13.01 -17.19
N ASP A 117 3.27 -13.94 -18.08
CA ASP A 117 4.09 -15.12 -17.73
C ASP A 117 5.48 -14.71 -17.20
N PHE A 118 6.10 -13.69 -17.81
CA PHE A 118 7.37 -13.15 -17.34
C PHE A 118 7.22 -12.49 -15.96
N LEU A 119 6.18 -11.69 -15.74
CA LEU A 119 5.89 -11.06 -14.44
C LEU A 119 5.69 -12.12 -13.35
N LEU A 120 5.15 -13.29 -13.68
CA LEU A 120 4.96 -14.40 -12.74
C LEU A 120 6.17 -15.35 -12.63
N SER A 121 7.20 -15.16 -13.45
CA SER A 121 8.41 -15.98 -13.43
C SER A 121 9.16 -15.81 -12.10
N THR A 122 9.90 -16.85 -11.70
CA THR A 122 10.77 -16.79 -10.51
C THR A 122 11.75 -15.62 -10.61
N ALA A 123 12.36 -15.40 -11.78
CA ALA A 123 13.36 -14.35 -11.98
C ALA A 123 12.81 -12.95 -11.70
N PHE A 124 11.62 -12.62 -12.23
CA PHE A 124 10.99 -11.33 -11.95
C PHE A 124 10.55 -11.22 -10.48
N GLN A 125 9.95 -12.29 -9.95
CA GLN A 125 9.39 -12.29 -8.60
C GLN A 125 10.48 -12.25 -7.50
N GLU A 126 11.67 -12.78 -7.74
CA GLU A 126 12.82 -12.65 -6.83
C GLU A 126 13.42 -11.24 -6.81
N ASP A 127 13.20 -10.44 -7.87
CA ASP A 127 13.69 -9.06 -7.97
C ASP A 127 12.74 -8.04 -7.29
N ILE A 128 11.46 -8.39 -7.15
CA ILE A 128 10.41 -7.53 -6.55
C ILE A 128 10.79 -7.02 -5.14
N PRO A 129 11.24 -7.85 -4.17
CA PRO A 129 11.50 -7.38 -2.82
C PRO A 129 12.59 -6.30 -2.73
N ALA A 130 13.57 -6.34 -3.63
CA ALA A 130 14.69 -5.40 -3.63
C ALA A 130 14.37 -4.06 -4.32
N ASN A 131 13.44 -4.07 -5.28
CA ASN A 131 13.13 -2.90 -6.10
C ASN A 131 11.80 -2.23 -5.72
N MET A 132 10.80 -3.03 -5.37
CA MET A 132 9.43 -2.57 -5.07
C MET A 132 9.08 -2.68 -3.59
N PHE A 133 9.92 -3.34 -2.79
CA PHE A 133 9.70 -3.54 -1.35
C PHE A 133 8.35 -4.19 -1.03
N VAL A 134 7.92 -5.17 -1.83
CA VAL A 134 6.70 -5.96 -1.57
C VAL A 134 7.00 -7.45 -1.64
N PHE A 135 6.08 -8.28 -1.15
CA PHE A 135 6.21 -9.73 -1.23
C PHE A 135 5.90 -10.23 -2.66
N PRO A 136 6.63 -11.25 -3.15
CA PRO A 136 6.29 -11.89 -4.41
C PRO A 136 4.98 -12.67 -4.29
N ALA A 137 4.23 -12.71 -5.39
CA ALA A 137 3.05 -13.55 -5.55
C ALA A 137 3.41 -15.01 -5.90
N ASN A 138 4.56 -15.25 -6.54
CA ASN A 138 5.03 -16.59 -6.87
C ASN A 138 5.69 -17.25 -5.65
N SER A 139 5.06 -18.28 -5.09
CA SER A 139 5.55 -19.00 -3.92
C SER A 139 6.86 -19.78 -4.11
N LYS A 140 7.36 -19.87 -5.35
CA LYS A 140 8.67 -20.47 -5.67
C LYS A 140 9.81 -19.45 -5.66
N ALA A 141 9.52 -18.16 -5.56
CA ALA A 141 10.52 -17.12 -5.46
C ALA A 141 11.18 -17.14 -4.07
N SER A 142 12.50 -17.04 -4.04
CA SER A 142 13.27 -16.89 -2.81
C SER A 142 13.26 -15.42 -2.36
N LEU A 143 13.13 -15.19 -1.06
CA LEU A 143 13.27 -13.84 -0.50
C LEU A 143 14.76 -13.54 -0.23
N PRO A 144 15.26 -12.34 -0.59
CA PRO A 144 16.56 -11.86 -0.13
C PRO A 144 16.65 -11.91 1.39
N LYS A 145 17.81 -12.28 1.93
CA LYS A 145 18.00 -12.49 3.37
C LYS A 145 17.68 -11.21 4.16
N GLU A 146 18.11 -10.07 3.65
CA GLU A 146 17.94 -8.74 4.22
C GLU A 146 16.46 -8.36 4.30
N PHE A 147 15.68 -8.70 3.28
CA PHE A 147 14.23 -8.50 3.28
C PHE A 147 13.56 -9.43 4.29
N ALA A 148 13.85 -10.74 4.22
CA ALA A 148 13.27 -11.75 5.09
C ALA A 148 13.57 -11.54 6.58
N SER A 149 14.71 -10.95 6.92
CA SER A 149 15.06 -10.64 8.31
C SER A 149 14.36 -9.40 8.87
N THR A 150 13.85 -8.52 7.99
CA THR A 150 13.41 -7.18 8.37
C THR A 150 11.90 -7.02 8.33
N VAL A 151 11.22 -7.75 7.44
CA VAL A 151 9.77 -7.65 7.27
C VAL A 151 9.07 -8.92 7.73
N ARG A 152 7.91 -8.73 8.34
CA ARG A 152 7.00 -9.82 8.70
C ARG A 152 5.71 -9.63 7.94
N LEU A 153 5.16 -10.74 7.46
CA LEU A 153 3.81 -10.73 6.94
C LEU A 153 2.86 -10.47 8.11
N VAL A 154 1.98 -9.48 7.97
CA VAL A 154 0.92 -9.26 8.96
C VAL A 154 0.00 -10.49 8.94
N ASP A 155 -0.13 -11.17 10.08
CA ASP A 155 -0.86 -12.45 10.19
C ASP A 155 -2.36 -12.29 9.91
N LYS A 156 -2.94 -11.18 10.37
CA LYS A 156 -4.38 -10.89 10.28
C LYS A 156 -4.61 -9.49 9.72
N PRO A 157 -4.25 -9.23 8.45
CA PRO A 157 -4.50 -7.94 7.85
C PRO A 157 -6.02 -7.76 7.69
N LEU A 158 -6.45 -6.51 7.70
CA LEU A 158 -7.80 -6.15 7.31
C LEU A 158 -8.03 -6.54 5.84
N THR A 159 -9.21 -7.05 5.56
CA THR A 159 -9.67 -7.40 4.21
C THR A 159 -11.14 -7.04 4.09
N LEU A 160 -11.61 -6.92 2.84
CA LEU A 160 -13.01 -6.80 2.50
C LEU A 160 -13.30 -7.76 1.34
N ASP A 161 -14.56 -8.18 1.24
CA ASP A 161 -14.99 -9.00 0.11
C ASP A 161 -14.82 -8.20 -1.21
N PRO A 162 -14.15 -8.75 -2.24
CA PRO A 162 -13.93 -8.04 -3.50
C PRO A 162 -15.22 -7.59 -4.20
N THR A 163 -16.32 -8.36 -4.08
CA THR A 163 -17.62 -7.99 -4.67
C THR A 163 -18.24 -6.82 -3.92
N GLN A 164 -18.04 -6.74 -2.61
CA GLN A 164 -18.44 -5.59 -1.81
C GLN A 164 -17.63 -4.35 -2.19
N ILE A 165 -16.30 -4.48 -2.37
CA ILE A 165 -15.45 -3.38 -2.82
C ILE A 165 -15.94 -2.88 -4.18
N GLU A 166 -16.12 -3.76 -5.16
CA GLU A 166 -16.60 -3.38 -6.50
C GLU A 166 -17.93 -2.62 -6.45
N ALA A 167 -18.89 -3.10 -5.64
CA ALA A 167 -20.21 -2.48 -5.53
C ALA A 167 -20.22 -1.14 -4.79
N LYS A 168 -19.21 -0.84 -3.96
CA LYS A 168 -19.25 0.28 -3.00
C LYS A 168 -18.09 1.26 -3.09
N ARG A 169 -16.99 0.90 -3.76
CA ARG A 169 -15.76 1.71 -3.83
C ARG A 169 -16.07 3.15 -4.20
N ASP A 170 -16.83 3.36 -5.26
CA ASP A 170 -17.09 4.70 -5.78
C ASP A 170 -17.94 5.55 -4.80
N ASP A 171 -18.91 4.93 -4.09
CA ASP A 171 -19.68 5.59 -3.02
C ASP A 171 -18.80 5.95 -1.81
N TRP A 172 -17.97 5.01 -1.34
CA TRP A 172 -17.07 5.24 -0.21
C TRP A 172 -16.05 6.33 -0.51
N THR A 173 -15.49 6.34 -1.72
CA THR A 173 -14.55 7.36 -2.17
C THR A 173 -15.21 8.73 -2.25
N GLU A 174 -16.41 8.86 -2.84
CA GLU A 174 -17.13 10.15 -2.88
C GLU A 174 -17.49 10.66 -1.48
N ARG A 175 -17.92 9.78 -0.57
CA ARG A 175 -18.22 10.12 0.83
C ARG A 175 -16.96 10.54 1.59
N TRP A 176 -15.84 9.86 1.36
CA TRP A 176 -14.55 10.26 1.87
C TRP A 176 -14.16 11.66 1.35
N THR A 177 -14.27 11.90 0.04
CA THR A 177 -13.96 13.19 -0.58
C THR A 177 -14.79 14.32 0.05
N LYS A 178 -16.08 14.09 0.30
CA LYS A 178 -16.95 15.05 1.02
C LYS A 178 -16.58 15.25 2.48
N ALA A 179 -16.15 14.21 3.18
CA ALA A 179 -15.83 14.30 4.60
C ALA A 179 -14.42 14.88 4.86
N VAL A 180 -13.54 14.81 3.87
CA VAL A 180 -12.11 15.10 4.02
C VAL A 180 -11.68 16.32 3.24
N LEU A 181 -12.08 16.45 1.97
CA LEU A 181 -11.57 17.49 1.07
C LEU A 181 -12.51 18.69 0.92
N ARG A 182 -13.78 18.57 1.34
CA ARG A 182 -14.79 19.63 1.30
C ARG A 182 -15.25 19.99 2.71
#